data_AF-A0A419WWR8-F1
#
_entry.id   AF-A0A419WWR8-F1
#
_cell.length_a   1.000
_cell.length_b   1.000
_cell.length_c   1.000
_cell.angle_alpha   90.00
_cell.angle_beta   90.00
_cell.angle_gamma   90.00
#
_symmetry.space_group_name_H-M   'P 1'
#
loop_
_entity.id
_entity.type
_entity.pdbx_description
1 polymer ?
#
loop_
_entity_poly.entity_id
_entity_poly.type
_entity_poly.pdbx_seq_one_letter_code
_entity_poly.pdbx_strand_id
1 'polypeptide(L)'
;MKGSLSYDEKCSCAKSTFGIYVSQSQDFEKLEKDYLVKTITNNGFSGILYVSSVLAGWAIVAGIIDSVLFPGIIVYAIFHGVVDYKVLTPPILFLLGNILAKLVYITYNLRGKVKLLDILIAALPYAGSAYLLRKFLVKDKLMRKAVTMYLTSRKNDVKKKILDMFSLNSQ
;
A
#
# COMPACT_ATOMS: atom_id res chain seq x y z
N MET A 1 -14.67 11.13 28.37
CA MET A 1 -14.69 10.02 29.36
C MET A 1 -13.38 9.25 29.26
N LYS A 2 -12.73 9.08 30.41
CA LYS A 2 -11.44 8.40 30.62
C LYS A 2 -11.60 6.90 30.35
N GLY A 3 -10.70 6.32 29.58
CA GLY A 3 -10.57 4.88 29.44
C GLY A 3 -9.15 4.56 29.00
N SER A 4 -8.34 4.07 29.94
CA SER A 4 -7.05 3.47 29.61
C SER A 4 -7.24 2.42 28.52
N LEU A 5 -6.33 2.37 27.54
CA LEU A 5 -6.31 1.33 26.50
C LEU A 5 -6.52 -0.07 27.09
N SER A 6 -7.46 -0.83 26.50
CA SER A 6 -7.69 -2.23 26.86
C SER A 6 -6.45 -3.07 26.54
N TYR A 7 -6.28 -4.17 27.27
CA TYR A 7 -5.21 -5.14 27.01
C TYR A 7 -5.23 -5.65 25.57
N ASP A 8 -6.43 -5.88 25.02
CA ASP A 8 -6.61 -6.35 23.64
C ASP A 8 -6.20 -5.28 22.61
N GLU A 9 -6.45 -4.01 22.89
CA GLU A 9 -6.05 -2.90 22.03
C GLU A 9 -4.52 -2.77 21.98
N LYS A 10 -3.87 -2.89 23.14
CA LYS A 10 -2.41 -2.92 23.24
C LYS A 10 -1.80 -4.13 22.52
N CYS A 11 -2.38 -5.31 22.72
CA CYS A 11 -1.91 -6.56 22.10
C CYS A 11 -2.08 -6.52 20.58
N SER A 12 -3.22 -6.05 20.07
CA SER A 12 -3.46 -5.92 18.63
C SER A 12 -2.57 -4.86 17.98
N CYS A 13 -2.29 -3.76 18.69
CA CYS A 13 -1.36 -2.73 18.25
C CYS A 13 0.08 -3.27 18.16
N ALA A 14 0.50 -4.05 19.16
CA ALA A 14 1.81 -4.70 19.21
C ALA A 14 2.03 -5.76 18.12
N LYS A 15 0.96 -6.28 17.50
CA LYS A 15 1.05 -7.17 16.33
C LYS A 15 1.33 -6.43 15.02
N SER A 16 1.19 -5.10 15.00
CA SER A 16 1.38 -4.28 13.80
C SER A 16 2.62 -3.41 13.85
N THR A 17 3.40 -3.38 12.76
CA THR A 17 4.61 -2.53 12.68
C THR A 17 4.28 -1.05 12.85
N PHE A 18 3.14 -0.59 12.31
CA PHE A 18 2.67 0.79 12.48
C PHE A 18 2.23 1.07 13.92
N GLY A 19 1.54 0.14 14.57
CA GLY A 19 1.14 0.27 15.97
C GLY A 19 2.32 0.32 16.93
N ILE A 20 3.33 -0.54 16.72
CA ILE A 20 4.60 -0.51 17.46
C ILE A 20 5.24 0.88 17.31
N TYR A 21 5.36 1.39 16.07
CA TYR A 21 5.94 2.71 15.81
C TYR A 21 5.21 3.83 16.58
N VAL A 22 3.88 3.87 16.52
CA VAL A 22 3.09 4.88 17.25
C VAL A 22 3.27 4.77 18.77
N SER A 23 3.32 3.55 19.30
CA SER A 23 3.49 3.34 20.74
C SER A 23 4.86 3.83 21.26
N GLN A 24 5.92 3.62 20.47
CA GLN A 24 7.31 3.91 20.82
C GLN A 24 7.78 5.32 20.44
N SER A 25 7.14 5.99 19.49
CA SER A 25 7.53 7.34 19.04
C SER A 25 7.46 8.37 20.19
N GLN A 26 8.46 9.24 20.30
CA GLN A 26 8.45 10.35 21.26
C GLN A 26 7.70 11.58 20.75
N ASP A 27 7.26 11.55 19.48
CA ASP A 27 6.67 12.70 18.78
C ASP A 27 5.16 12.89 19.06
N PHE A 28 4.57 12.00 19.86
CA PHE A 28 3.16 12.00 20.23
C PHE A 28 2.99 12.04 21.74
N GLU A 29 2.06 12.89 22.20
CA GLU A 29 1.67 12.91 23.61
C GLU A 29 0.93 11.62 23.99
N LYS A 30 0.89 11.30 25.29
CA LYS A 30 0.24 10.08 25.79
C LYS A 30 -1.23 9.97 25.36
N LEU A 31 -1.96 11.09 25.36
CA LEU A 31 -3.36 11.16 24.93
C LEU A 31 -3.51 10.94 23.41
N GLU A 32 -2.58 11.48 22.61
CA GLU A 32 -2.55 11.28 21.16
C GLU A 32 -2.25 9.83 20.81
N LYS A 33 -1.31 9.19 21.53
CA LYS A 33 -1.01 7.77 21.38
C LYS A 33 -2.21 6.90 21.68
N ASP A 34 -2.89 7.12 22.80
CA ASP A 34 -4.08 6.33 23.17
C ASP A 34 -5.18 6.47 22.11
N TYR A 35 -5.40 7.68 21.60
CA TYR A 35 -6.34 7.93 20.51
C TYR A 35 -5.93 7.23 19.21
N LEU A 36 -4.66 7.32 18.81
CA LEU A 36 -4.15 6.69 17.60
C LEU A 36 -4.25 5.17 17.68
N VAL A 37 -3.85 4.57 18.79
CA VAL A 37 -3.95 3.12 19.01
C VAL A 37 -5.40 2.66 18.92
N LYS A 38 -6.32 3.38 19.57
CA LYS A 38 -7.76 3.06 19.49
C LYS A 38 -8.27 3.15 18.05
N THR A 39 -7.91 4.21 17.33
CA THR A 39 -8.33 4.41 15.94
C THR A 39 -7.73 3.37 14.99
N ILE A 40 -6.46 2.98 15.19
CA ILE A 40 -5.78 1.94 14.41
C ILE A 40 -6.44 0.59 14.60
N THR A 41 -6.77 0.26 15.85
CA THR A 41 -7.29 -1.06 16.22
C THR A 41 -8.76 -1.19 15.82
N ASN A 42 -9.58 -0.19 16.14
CA ASN A 42 -11.03 -0.24 15.93
C ASN A 42 -11.41 -0.18 14.43
N ASN A 43 -10.63 0.53 13.62
CA ASN A 43 -10.88 0.64 12.17
C ASN A 43 -10.06 -0.36 11.33
N GLY A 44 -9.28 -1.25 11.95
CA GLY A 44 -8.42 -2.20 11.24
C GLY A 44 -7.39 -1.53 10.32
N PHE A 45 -7.01 -0.28 10.63
CA PHE A 45 -6.20 0.58 9.76
C PHE A 45 -4.83 -0.02 9.44
N SER A 46 -4.24 -0.74 10.38
CA SER A 46 -2.96 -1.43 10.11
C SER A 46 -3.06 -2.43 8.96
N GLY A 47 -4.19 -3.13 8.80
CA GLY A 47 -4.39 -4.05 7.69
C GLY A 47 -4.52 -3.30 6.37
N ILE A 48 -5.22 -2.16 6.38
CA ILE A 48 -5.37 -1.29 5.22
C ILE A 48 -4.02 -0.71 4.81
N LEU A 49 -3.21 -0.27 5.77
CA LEU A 49 -1.88 0.27 5.52
C LEU A 49 -0.94 -0.80 4.93
N TYR A 50 -0.98 -2.02 5.48
CA TYR A 50 -0.24 -3.16 4.92
C TYR A 50 -0.65 -3.48 3.48
N VAL A 51 -1.95 -3.64 3.21
CA VAL A 51 -2.46 -3.90 1.86
C VAL A 51 -2.12 -2.76 0.91
N SER A 52 -2.22 -1.50 1.35
CA SER A 52 -1.85 -0.33 0.55
C SER A 52 -0.37 -0.33 0.18
N SER A 53 0.53 -0.69 1.10
CA SER A 53 1.96 -0.83 0.80
C SER A 53 2.24 -1.93 -0.21
N VAL A 54 1.57 -3.09 -0.10
CA VAL A 54 1.72 -4.18 -1.08
C VAL A 54 1.19 -3.77 -2.45
N LEU A 55 0.03 -3.11 -2.52
CA LEU A 55 -0.52 -2.59 -3.77
C LEU A 55 0.39 -1.54 -4.42
N ALA A 56 1.09 -0.72 -3.62
CA ALA A 56 2.07 0.23 -4.13
C ALA A 56 3.29 -0.49 -4.74
N GLY A 57 3.83 -1.51 -4.07
CA GLY A 57 4.90 -2.35 -4.64
C GLY A 57 4.46 -3.03 -5.93
N TRP A 58 3.22 -3.54 -5.96
CA TRP A 58 2.65 -4.17 -7.14
C TRP A 58 2.46 -3.20 -8.31
N ALA A 59 2.10 -1.95 -8.03
CA ALA A 59 2.00 -0.90 -9.05
C ALA A 59 3.36 -0.57 -9.69
N ILE A 60 4.45 -0.62 -8.92
CA ILE A 60 5.81 -0.45 -9.46
C ILE A 60 6.14 -1.59 -10.42
N VAL A 61 5.89 -2.84 -10.02
CA VAL A 61 6.13 -4.02 -10.89
C VAL A 61 5.30 -3.95 -12.16
N ALA A 62 4.02 -3.59 -12.05
CA ALA A 62 3.16 -3.40 -13.22
C ALA A 62 3.68 -2.29 -14.16
N GLY A 63 4.17 -1.18 -13.60
CA GLY A 63 4.76 -0.10 -14.38
C GLY A 63 6.02 -0.54 -15.15
N ILE A 64 6.85 -1.41 -14.57
CA ILE A 64 8.02 -1.99 -15.26
C ILE A 64 7.56 -2.85 -16.44
N ILE A 65 6.58 -3.73 -16.22
CA ILE A 65 6.04 -4.60 -17.27
C ILE A 65 5.44 -3.76 -18.41
N ASP A 66 4.63 -2.76 -18.08
CA ASP A 66 4.02 -1.86 -19.04
C ASP A 66 5.07 -1.05 -19.81
N SER A 67 6.18 -0.65 -19.17
CA SER A 67 7.28 0.05 -19.83
C SER A 67 8.01 -0.79 -20.90
N VAL A 68 7.86 -2.11 -20.86
CA VAL A 68 8.39 -3.02 -21.89
C VAL A 68 7.31 -3.34 -22.93
N LEU A 69 6.09 -3.64 -22.49
CA LEU A 69 5.00 -4.05 -23.37
C LEU A 69 4.55 -2.92 -24.32
N PHE A 70 4.37 -1.70 -23.82
CA PHE A 70 3.85 -0.60 -24.65
C PHE A 70 4.81 -0.16 -25.76
N PRO A 71 6.12 0.06 -25.51
CA PRO A 71 7.06 0.35 -26.58
C PRO A 71 7.16 -0.81 -27.58
N GLY A 72 7.08 -2.06 -27.13
CA GLY A 72 7.06 -3.23 -28.00
C GLY A 72 5.90 -3.22 -29.00
N ILE A 73 4.69 -2.84 -28.54
CA ILE A 73 3.52 -2.66 -29.41
C ILE A 73 3.76 -1.56 -30.45
N ILE A 74 4.32 -0.42 -30.03
CA ILE A 74 4.57 0.72 -30.92
C ILE A 74 5.56 0.34 -32.02
N VAL A 75 6.68 -0.29 -31.66
CA VAL A 75 7.69 -0.75 -32.61
C VAL A 75 7.08 -1.73 -33.61
N TYR A 76 6.31 -2.72 -33.13
CA TYR A 76 5.64 -3.68 -34.01
C TYR A 76 4.70 -3.01 -35.01
N ALA A 77 3.90 -2.04 -34.54
CA ALA A 77 2.94 -1.31 -35.37
C ALA A 77 3.64 -0.48 -36.47
N ILE A 78 4.81 0.10 -36.18
CA ILE A 78 5.63 0.82 -37.17
C ILE A 78 6.13 -0.12 -38.26
N PHE A 79 6.64 -1.30 -37.89
CA PHE A 79 7.23 -2.24 -38.85
C PHE A 79 6.21 -3.01 -39.70
N HIS A 80 5.04 -3.31 -39.14
CA HIS A 80 4.03 -4.13 -39.84
C HIS A 80 2.86 -3.31 -40.39
N GLY A 81 2.78 -2.01 -40.10
CA GLY A 81 1.74 -1.10 -40.59
C GLY A 81 0.33 -1.37 -40.07
N VAL A 82 0.15 -2.42 -39.25
CA VAL A 82 -1.11 -2.81 -38.62
C VAL A 82 -0.88 -3.26 -37.18
N VAL A 83 -1.87 -2.99 -36.33
CA VAL A 83 -1.90 -3.50 -34.96
C VAL A 83 -2.67 -4.82 -34.97
N ASP A 84 -1.95 -5.94 -34.94
CA ASP A 84 -2.54 -7.27 -34.89
C ASP A 84 -3.01 -7.60 -33.46
N TYR A 85 -4.10 -8.36 -33.34
CA TYR A 85 -4.67 -8.78 -32.05
C TYR A 85 -3.66 -9.58 -31.22
N LYS A 86 -2.73 -10.27 -31.88
CA LYS A 86 -1.65 -11.04 -31.23
C LYS A 86 -0.74 -10.19 -30.36
N VAL A 87 -0.55 -8.92 -30.72
CA VAL A 87 0.33 -7.99 -30.00
C VAL A 87 -0.44 -7.26 -28.88
N LEU A 88 -1.76 -7.13 -29.03
CA LEU A 88 -2.65 -6.61 -27.96
C LEU A 88 -3.03 -7.65 -26.91
N THR A 89 -2.99 -8.94 -27.25
CA THR A 89 -3.43 -10.03 -26.36
C THR A 89 -2.63 -10.10 -25.06
N PRO A 90 -1.28 -10.03 -25.05
CA PRO A 90 -0.52 -10.07 -23.79
C PRO A 90 -0.83 -8.93 -22.81
N PRO A 91 -0.89 -7.64 -23.22
CA PRO A 91 -1.32 -6.56 -22.33
C PRO A 91 -2.74 -6.74 -21.79
N ILE A 92 -3.69 -7.21 -22.60
CA ILE A 92 -5.07 -7.45 -22.16
C ILE A 92 -5.10 -8.55 -21.09
N LEU A 93 -4.44 -9.68 -21.35
CA LEU A 93 -4.38 -10.79 -20.39
C LEU A 93 -3.66 -10.37 -19.10
N PHE A 94 -2.58 -9.59 -19.22
CA PHE A 94 -1.88 -9.05 -18.07
C PHE A 94 -2.78 -8.10 -17.26
N LEU A 95 -3.50 -7.19 -17.91
CA LEU A 95 -4.42 -6.27 -17.24
C LEU A 95 -5.53 -7.02 -16.48
N LEU A 96 -6.19 -7.98 -17.14
CA LEU A 96 -7.26 -8.78 -16.54
C LEU A 96 -6.74 -9.62 -15.37
N GLY A 97 -5.60 -10.30 -15.55
CA GLY A 97 -4.95 -11.07 -14.50
C GLY A 97 -4.55 -10.20 -13.31
N ASN A 98 -4.01 -9.01 -13.56
CA ASN A 98 -3.60 -8.06 -12.52
C ASN A 98 -4.80 -7.54 -11.71
N ILE A 99 -5.91 -7.21 -12.38
CA ILE A 99 -7.15 -6.78 -11.70
C ILE A 99 -7.72 -7.93 -10.85
N LEU A 100 -7.83 -9.13 -11.41
CA LEU A 100 -8.36 -10.30 -10.69
C LEU A 100 -7.49 -10.65 -9.48
N ALA A 101 -6.18 -10.68 -9.64
CA ALA A 101 -5.26 -10.98 -8.55
C ALA A 101 -5.36 -9.94 -7.42
N LYS A 102 -5.48 -8.65 -7.76
CA LYS A 102 -5.70 -7.57 -6.78
C LYS A 102 -7.06 -7.71 -6.09
N LEU A 103 -8.12 -8.01 -6.82
CA LEU A 103 -9.45 -8.23 -6.24
C LEU A 103 -9.44 -9.36 -5.21
N VAL A 104 -8.87 -10.51 -5.57
CA VAL A 104 -8.75 -11.66 -4.67
C VAL A 104 -7.91 -11.29 -3.45
N TYR A 105 -6.75 -10.66 -3.65
CA TYR A 105 -5.84 -10.28 -2.57
C TYR A 105 -6.47 -9.29 -1.58
N ILE A 106 -7.11 -8.23 -2.08
CA ILE A 106 -7.75 -7.21 -1.23
C ILE A 106 -8.94 -7.82 -0.49
N THR A 107 -9.77 -8.62 -1.18
CA THR A 107 -10.95 -9.27 -0.58
C THR A 107 -10.55 -10.22 0.53
N TYR A 108 -9.48 -11.01 0.33
CA TYR A 108 -8.98 -11.94 1.33
C TYR A 108 -8.42 -11.22 2.57
N ASN A 109 -7.59 -10.19 2.37
CA ASN A 109 -6.91 -9.51 3.48
C ASN A 109 -7.75 -8.45 4.20
N LEU A 110 -8.74 -7.84 3.53
CA LEU A 110 -9.62 -6.80 4.09
C LEU A 110 -11.06 -7.26 4.28
N ARG A 111 -11.30 -8.57 4.33
CA ARG A 111 -12.65 -9.15 4.52
C ARG A 111 -13.36 -8.52 5.71
N GLY A 112 -14.53 -7.92 5.46
CA GLY A 112 -15.37 -7.28 6.48
C GLY A 112 -14.88 -5.91 6.99
N LYS A 113 -13.70 -5.43 6.55
CA LYS A 113 -13.14 -4.13 6.96
C LYS A 113 -13.42 -3.00 5.96
N VAL A 114 -13.71 -3.36 4.71
CA VAL A 114 -13.86 -2.43 3.59
C VAL A 114 -15.07 -2.82 2.74
N LYS A 115 -15.80 -1.83 2.21
CA LYS A 115 -16.98 -2.08 1.35
C LYS A 115 -16.54 -2.67 0.00
N LEU A 116 -17.37 -3.52 -0.61
CA LEU A 116 -17.09 -4.12 -1.92
C LEU A 116 -16.77 -3.08 -3.02
N LEU A 117 -17.49 -1.95 -3.04
CA LEU A 117 -17.21 -0.86 -3.99
C LEU A 117 -15.79 -0.28 -3.83
N ASP A 118 -15.31 -0.20 -2.59
CA ASP A 118 -13.97 0.32 -2.30
C ASP A 118 -12.90 -0.68 -2.70
N ILE A 119 -13.20 -1.99 -2.62
CA ILE A 119 -12.35 -3.07 -3.10
C ILE A 119 -12.24 -3.01 -4.64
N LEU A 120 -13.36 -2.78 -5.35
CA LEU A 120 -13.36 -2.65 -6.80
C LEU A 120 -12.51 -1.46 -7.26
N ILE A 121 -12.68 -0.29 -6.65
CA ILE A 121 -11.89 0.90 -6.98
C ILE A 121 -10.42 0.67 -6.62
N ALA A 122 -10.15 0.01 -5.49
CA ALA A 122 -8.78 -0.28 -5.06
C ALA A 122 -8.06 -1.32 -5.93
N ALA A 123 -8.79 -2.16 -6.67
CA ALA A 123 -8.20 -3.12 -7.59
C ALA A 123 -7.78 -2.50 -8.93
N LEU A 124 -8.21 -1.27 -9.22
CA LEU A 124 -7.83 -0.59 -10.46
C LEU A 124 -6.31 -0.42 -10.56
N PRO A 125 -5.74 -0.50 -11.79
CA PRO A 125 -4.33 -0.24 -12.02
C PRO A 125 -3.93 1.13 -11.47
N TYR A 126 -2.77 1.19 -10.81
CA TYR A 126 -2.10 2.42 -10.35
C TYR A 126 -2.81 3.28 -9.29
N ALA A 127 -4.13 3.18 -9.14
CA ALA A 127 -4.93 4.00 -8.21
C ALA A 127 -5.16 3.35 -6.84
N GLY A 128 -4.94 2.04 -6.72
CA GLY A 128 -5.41 1.24 -5.59
C GLY A 128 -4.89 1.66 -4.21
N SER A 129 -3.58 1.79 -4.09
CA SER A 129 -2.93 2.18 -2.83
C SER A 129 -3.32 3.60 -2.40
N ALA A 130 -3.29 4.55 -3.35
CA ALA A 130 -3.63 5.94 -3.12
C ALA A 130 -5.11 6.12 -2.72
N TYR A 131 -6.02 5.37 -3.34
CA TYR A 131 -7.44 5.40 -3.02
C TYR A 131 -7.70 4.93 -1.59
N LEU A 132 -7.16 3.78 -1.20
CA LEU A 132 -7.31 3.25 0.17
C LEU A 132 -6.70 4.20 1.20
N LEU A 133 -5.44 4.62 0.99
CA LEU A 133 -4.79 5.58 1.87
C LEU A 133 -5.60 6.87 1.99
N ARG A 134 -6.03 7.48 0.88
CA ARG A 134 -6.82 8.71 0.91
C ARG A 134 -8.15 8.52 1.66
N LYS A 135 -8.90 7.46 1.37
CA LYS A 135 -10.21 7.24 2.01
C LYS A 135 -10.12 7.10 3.52
N PHE A 136 -9.07 6.45 4.01
CA PHE A 136 -8.88 6.20 5.44
C PHE A 136 -8.05 7.29 6.16
N LEU A 137 -7.24 8.09 5.45
CA LEU A 137 -6.44 9.20 6.00
C LEU A 137 -7.12 10.57 5.95
N VAL A 138 -8.16 10.77 5.15
CA VAL A 138 -8.69 12.12 4.89
C VAL A 138 -9.46 12.72 6.07
N LYS A 139 -9.98 11.91 6.99
CA LYS A 139 -10.82 12.43 8.08
C LYS A 139 -10.05 12.85 9.33
N ASP A 140 -8.78 12.48 9.47
CA ASP A 140 -8.05 12.64 10.73
C ASP A 140 -6.64 13.22 10.51
N LYS A 141 -6.44 14.47 10.96
CA LYS A 141 -5.18 15.21 10.84
C LYS A 141 -4.05 14.55 11.64
N LEU A 142 -4.37 13.98 12.80
CA LEU A 142 -3.39 13.31 13.67
C LEU A 142 -2.96 11.98 13.06
N MET A 143 -3.91 11.20 12.53
CA MET A 143 -3.61 9.96 11.80
C MET A 143 -2.77 10.23 10.56
N ARG A 144 -3.08 11.30 9.81
CA ARG A 144 -2.26 11.71 8.65
C ARG A 144 -0.83 12.04 9.04
N LYS A 145 -0.64 12.78 10.14
CA LYS A 145 0.69 13.10 10.68
C LYS A 145 1.43 11.80 11.03
N ALA A 146 0.81 10.91 11.81
CA ALA A 146 1.40 9.64 12.23
C ALA A 146 1.82 8.75 11.04
N VAL A 147 0.96 8.64 10.02
CA VAL A 147 1.28 7.85 8.83
C VAL A 147 2.38 8.48 7.99
N THR A 148 2.37 9.80 7.82
CA THR A 148 3.42 10.50 7.07
C THR A 148 4.78 10.32 7.75
N MET A 149 4.83 10.46 9.07
CA MET A 149 6.06 10.27 9.85
C MET A 149 6.55 8.82 9.75
N TYR A 150 5.65 7.85 9.91
CA TYR A 150 5.98 6.44 9.76
C TYR A 150 6.52 6.11 8.36
N LEU A 151 5.83 6.53 7.30
CA LEU A 151 6.27 6.29 5.92
C LEU A 151 7.62 6.94 5.63
N THR A 152 7.87 8.14 6.17
CA THR A 152 9.15 8.84 6.03
C THR A 152 10.27 8.08 6.74
N SER A 153 10.02 7.62 7.97
CA SER A 153 10.97 6.77 8.72
C SER A 153 11.29 5.48 7.96
N ARG A 154 10.28 4.78 7.45
CA ARG A 154 10.49 3.55 6.67
C ARG A 154 11.21 3.79 5.35
N LYS A 155 10.94 4.90 4.67
CA LYS A 155 11.67 5.31 3.46
C LYS A 155 13.15 5.50 3.76
N ASN A 156 13.48 6.15 4.88
CA ASN A 156 14.86 6.38 5.29
C ASN A 156 15.57 5.07 5.67
N ASP A 157 14.88 4.17 6.39
CA ASP A 157 15.42 2.84 6.72
C ASP A 157 15.75 2.03 5.46
N VAL A 158 14.85 2.03 4.46
CA VAL A 158 15.06 1.34 3.19
C VAL A 158 16.20 1.98 2.41
N LYS A 159 16.24 3.32 2.33
CA LYS A 159 17.34 4.04 1.66
C LYS A 159 18.69 3.68 2.28
N LYS A 160 18.76 3.63 3.61
CA LYS A 160 19.99 3.26 4.34
C LYS A 160 20.39 1.81 4.04
N LYS A 161 19.46 0.86 4.11
CA LYS A 161 19.73 -0.55 3.76
C LYS A 161 20.22 -0.73 2.33
N ILE A 162 19.65 0.00 1.38
CA ILE A 162 20.08 -0.02 -0.02
C ILE A 162 21.50 0.55 -0.13
N LEU A 163 21.78 1.70 0.49
CA LEU A 163 23.12 2.29 0.49
C LEU A 163 24.16 1.35 1.11
N ASP A 164 23.83 0.71 2.24
CA ASP A 164 24.71 -0.24 2.92
C ASP A 164 24.96 -1.50 2.06
N MET A 165 23.95 -1.97 1.32
CA MET A 165 24.10 -3.11 0.39
C MET A 165 24.97 -2.76 -0.82
N PHE A 166 24.84 -1.54 -1.35
CA PHE A 166 25.67 -1.07 -2.47
C PHE A 166 27.11 -0.74 -2.04
N SER A 167 27.32 -0.25 -0.82
CA SER A 167 28.68 0.00 -0.29
C SER A 167 29.43 -1.30 0.01
N LEU A 168 28.74 -2.34 0.48
CA LEU A 168 29.32 -3.68 0.71
C LEU A 168 29.68 -4.41 -0.58
N ASN A 169 29.00 -4.15 -1.70
CA ASN A 169 29.33 -4.72 -3.02
C ASN A 169 30.44 -3.93 -3.77
N SER A 170 30.93 -2.83 -3.19
CA SER A 170 31.98 -1.98 -3.78
C SER A 170 33.36 -2.17 -3.13
N GLN A 171 33.50 -3.12 -2.20
CA GLN A 171 34.76 -3.62 -1.63
C GLN A 171 35.08 -5.01 -2.18
#